data_AF-A0A7V6SGT7-F1
#
_entry.id   AF-A0A7V6SGT7-F1
#
_cell.length_a   1.000
_cell.length_b   1.000
_cell.length_c   1.000
_cell.angle_alpha   90.00
_cell.angle_beta   90.00
_cell.angle_gamma   90.00
#
_symmetry.space_group_name_H-M   'P 1'
#
loop_
_entity.id
_entity.type
_entity.pdbx_description
1 polymer ?
#
loop_
_entity_poly.entity_id
_entity_poly.type
_entity_poly.pdbx_seq_one_letter_code
_entity_poly.pdbx_strand_id
1 'polypeptide(L)' 'MPRDIRAITPRRAGREWVEKILSWDFETLVMAHGPVIQSDARAFVHEAFGWLLRR' A
#
# COMPACT_ATOMS: atom_id res chain seq x y z
N MET A 1 7.60 -9.79 20.82
CA MET A 1 7.14 -8.66 19.97
C MET A 1 6.90 -9.18 18.57
N PRO A 2 5.70 -9.00 17.98
CA PRO A 2 5.46 -9.43 16.62
C PRO A 2 6.42 -8.68 15.68
N ARG A 3 7.16 -9.40 14.83
CA ARG A 3 8.12 -8.81 13.88
C ARG A 3 7.49 -8.51 12.51
N ASP A 4 6.24 -8.93 12.33
CA ASP A 4 5.49 -8.79 11.08
C ASP A 4 4.59 -7.56 11.14
N ILE A 5 4.81 -6.62 10.23
CA ILE A 5 4.02 -5.38 10.14
C ILE A 5 2.52 -5.69 10.00
N ARG A 6 2.18 -6.82 9.35
CA ARG A 6 0.81 -7.25 9.11
C ARG A 6 0.10 -7.66 10.39
N ALA A 7 0.85 -8.16 11.38
CA ALA A 7 0.31 -8.58 12.67
C ALA A 7 0.06 -7.39 13.62
N ILE A 8 0.73 -6.25 13.39
CA ILE A 8 0.62 -5.05 14.24
C ILE A 8 -0.20 -3.92 13.62
N THR A 9 -0.54 -4.02 12.33
CA THR A 9 -1.33 -3.00 11.63
C THR A 9 -2.83 -3.21 11.91
N PRO A 10 -3.55 -2.20 12.45
CA PRO A 10 -5.00 -2.28 12.61
C PRO A 10 -5.68 -2.38 11.24
N ARG A 11 -6.36 -3.50 10.95
CA ARG A 11 -6.86 -3.80 9.61
C ARG A 11 -7.79 -2.72 9.04
N ARG A 12 -8.69 -2.18 9.86
CA ARG A 12 -9.63 -1.12 9.45
C ARG A 12 -8.90 0.18 9.06
N ALA A 13 -8.07 0.71 9.96
CA ALA A 13 -7.33 1.94 9.73
C ALA A 13 -6.34 1.79 8.56
N GLY A 14 -5.70 0.62 8.46
CA GLY A 14 -4.84 0.28 7.32
C GLY A 14 -5.61 0.31 5.99
N ARG A 15 -6.78 -0.33 5.93
CA ARG A 15 -7.62 -0.32 4.73
C ARG A 15 -8.07 1.08 4.33
N GLU A 16 -8.56 1.88 5.28
CA GLU A 16 -8.99 3.28 5.04
C GLU A 16 -7.83 4.13 4.49
N TRP A 17 -6.60 3.92 4.98
CA TRP A 17 -5.41 4.59 4.47
C TRP A 17 -5.05 4.16 3.04
N VAL A 18 -5.09 2.86 2.73
CA VAL A 18 -4.81 2.34 1.39
C VAL A 18 -5.85 2.85 0.38
N GLU A 19 -7.13 2.80 0.74
CA GLU A 19 -8.24 3.32 -0.07
C GLU A 19 -8.06 4.82 -0.37
N LYS A 20 -7.59 5.60 0.61
CA LYS A 20 -7.29 7.03 0.44
C LYS A 20 -6.14 7.28 -0.54
N ILE A 21 -5.06 6.50 -0.49
CA ILE A 21 -3.94 6.67 -1.44
C ILE A 21 -4.37 6.25 -2.84
N LEU A 22 -5.07 5.12 -2.96
CA LEU A 22 -5.59 4.64 -4.23
C LEU A 22 -6.67 5.55 -4.82
N SER A 23 -7.22 6.53 -4.10
CA SER A 23 -8.12 7.53 -4.70
C SER A 23 -7.39 8.69 -5.37
N TRP A 24 -6.09 8.86 -5.10
CA TRP A 24 -5.27 9.88 -5.77
C TRP A 24 -5.04 9.50 -7.22
N ASP A 25 -4.86 10.50 -8.08
CA ASP A 25 -4.43 10.29 -9.46
C ASP A 25 -2.90 10.34 -9.54
N PHE A 26 -2.26 9.16 -9.56
CA PHE A 26 -0.81 9.02 -9.59
C PHE A 26 -0.37 7.89 -10.52
N GLU A 27 0.78 8.08 -11.16
CA GLU A 27 1.40 7.11 -12.08
C GLU A 27 2.79 6.65 -11.60
N THR A 28 3.47 7.48 -10.81
CA THR A 28 4.81 7.21 -10.28
C THR A 28 4.78 7.01 -8.76
N LEU A 29 5.54 6.04 -8.25
CA LEU A 29 5.75 5.80 -6.82
C LEU A 29 7.22 6.04 -6.46
N VAL A 30 7.46 7.09 -5.66
CA VAL A 30 8.77 7.35 -5.06
C VAL A 30 8.89 6.54 -3.77
N MET A 31 9.83 5.61 -3.76
CA MET A 31 10.07 4.74 -2.61
C MET A 31 11.03 5.41 -1.61
N ALA A 32 10.78 5.23 -0.31
CA ALA A 32 11.74 5.63 0.72
C ALA A 32 13.06 4.85 0.60
N HIS A 33 12.96 3.57 0.22
CA HIS A 33 14.09 2.70 -0.08
C HIS A 33 13.76 1.85 -1.31
N GLY A 34 14.69 1.73 -2.24
CA GLY A 34 14.52 0.98 -3.49
C GLY A 34 14.31 1.87 -4.72
N PRO A 35 14.06 1.27 -5.89
CA PRO A 35 13.89 2.00 -7.14
C PRO A 35 12.57 2.78 -7.17
N VAL A 36 12.57 3.88 -7.92
CA VAL A 36 11.33 4.61 -8.26
C VAL A 36 10.55 3.79 -9.29
N ILE A 37 9.26 3.60 -9.05
CA ILE A 37 8.36 2.94 -10.01
C ILE A 37 7.73 4.03 -10.87
N GLN A 38 8.08 4.08 -12.15
CA GLN A 38 7.69 5.19 -13.03
C GLN A 38 6.34 4.99 -13.73
N SER A 39 5.90 3.74 -13.89
CA SER A 39 4.62 3.35 -14.51
C SER A 39 3.93 2.29 -13.65
N ASP A 40 2.61 2.15 -13.81
CA ASP A 40 1.79 1.15 -13.11
C ASP A 40 1.86 1.22 -11.57
N ALA A 41 2.26 2.36 -11.00
CA ALA A 41 2.40 2.53 -9.55
C ALA A 41 1.11 2.19 -8.79
N ARG A 42 -0.05 2.55 -9.35
CA ARG A 42 -1.36 2.22 -8.78
C ARG A 42 -1.57 0.71 -8.64
N ALA A 43 -1.25 -0.05 -9.68
CA ALA A 43 -1.38 -1.51 -9.67
C ALA A 43 -0.42 -2.13 -8.65
N PHE A 44 0.83 -1.63 -8.60
CA PHE A 44 1.81 -2.05 -7.61
C PHE A 44 1.36 -1.82 -6.17
N VAL A 45 0.84 -0.63 -5.85
CA VAL A 45 0.31 -0.31 -4.51
C VAL A 45 -0.89 -1.21 -4.17
N HIS A 46 -1.81 -1.41 -5.13
CA HIS A 46 -2.98 -2.27 -4.94
C HIS A 46 -2.57 -3.72 -4.63
N GLU A 47 -1.59 -4.28 -5.34
CA GLU A 47 -1.07 -5.63 -5.09
C GLU A 47 -0.38 -5.74 -3.73
N ALA A 48 0.55 -4.82 -3.44
CA ALA A 48 1.34 -4.82 -2.20
C ALA A 48 0.47 -4.76 -0.94
N PHE A 49 -0.63 -4.00 -1.00
CA PHE A 49 -1.60 -3.87 0.09
C PHE A 49 -2.85 -4.73 -0.10
N GLY A 50 -2.87 -5.66 -1.06
CA GLY A 50 -4.02 -6.54 -1.30
C GLY A 50 -4.40 -7.37 -0.06
N TRP A 51 -3.46 -7.62 0.85
CA TRP A 51 -3.73 -8.28 2.12
C TRP A 51 -4.58 -7.44 3.10
N LEU A 52 -4.71 -6.12 2.93
CA LEU A 52 -5.64 -5.24 3.66
C LEU A 52 -6.97 -5.05 2.93
N LEU A 53 -6.97 -5.18 1.60
CA LEU A 53 -8.14 -4.96 0.75
C LEU A 53 -9.02 -6.21 0.61
N ARG A 54 -8.44 -7.42 0.75
CA ARG A 54 -9.20 -8.68 0.77
C ARG A 54 -9.93 -8.86 2.12
N ARG A 55 -11.19 -9.33 2.04
CA ARG A 55 -12.04 -9.65 3.19
C ARG A 55 -11.40 -10.68 4.12
#